data_AF-A0A6J5W318-F1
#
_entry.id   AF-A0A6J5W318-F1
#
_cell.length_a   1.000
_cell.length_b   1.000
_cell.length_c   1.000
_cell.angle_alpha   90.00
_cell.angle_beta   90.00
_cell.angle_gamma   90.00
#
_symmetry.space_group_name_H-M   'P 1'
#
loop_
_entity.id
_entity.type
_entity.pdbx_description
1 polymer ?
#
loop_
_entity_poly.entity_id
_entity_poly.type
_entity_poly.pdbx_seq_one_letter_code
_entity_poly.pdbx_strand_id
1 'polypeptide(L)'
;MGSSRSMLFFITLAIIILHLVAPTIAQDDVLCTEKGEYCWKCSDTGTYTAGDEYQENLNSVLSSFSSNTQNNSGFYSSSRGQDSNKVNAIALCRGDLLQDSCQACLNDSTDSLLQNCSTQKEAIIWAERCMVRYSHNLIFGIEQTDPFQRLPSPNYPKNPEQFELVLTPLLGILSDRAASGNSREKFAAGHAIVPGGEPIYALAQCTPDIDKQNCSSCLKKSVTEIPICCGGKNGGRVLKPSCNLRYENNSFFASKDDSSVDIPASAPKEAKKKSNTKQTVIIIVVVLVVLVTIFSSICFFFRVKKRRVKLEQDENSEEVSLVESLQYDFETIRSATDDFSDANKLGQGGFGAVYKGRLANGTYIAVKRLSKNSEQGDREFKTEVTLVAQLQHRNLVRLLGFCLKAGERILIYEYVPNTSLNHFIFDPIDQAHLDWETRYKIIGGIARGLLYLHEDSRLRIIHRDLKPSNILLDEDMNPKIADFGMARLFMMDQTQGDTNTIVGTYGYMAPEYVIYGRFSVKSDVFSFGVLVLEILSGKRISSFQNGENEEDLLSYAWRNWREDTVENIIDPVLTRSSWNRSDEIHPHKFTMCARKCGGLTQTNRGFSCIHA
;
A
#
# COMPACT_ATOMS: atom_id res chain seq x y z
N MET A 1 15.43 28.49 -30.25
CA MET A 1 15.92 27.74 -29.07
C MET A 1 14.78 27.03 -28.31
N GLY A 2 13.95 26.19 -28.96
CA GLY A 2 12.74 25.64 -28.30
C GLY A 2 12.55 24.12 -28.36
N SER A 3 13.15 23.41 -29.32
CA SER A 3 12.79 22.01 -29.60
C SER A 3 13.46 20.97 -28.69
N SER A 4 14.52 21.35 -27.96
CA SER A 4 15.31 20.41 -27.13
C SER A 4 14.65 20.11 -25.78
N ARG A 5 13.85 21.04 -25.23
CA ARG A 5 13.18 20.87 -23.92
C ARG A 5 11.96 19.95 -23.96
N SER A 6 11.26 19.90 -25.11
CA SER A 6 10.07 19.04 -25.25
C SER A 6 10.44 17.57 -25.42
N MET A 7 11.54 17.28 -26.13
CA MET A 7 12.04 15.91 -26.28
C MET A 7 12.56 15.35 -24.94
N LEU A 8 13.18 16.19 -24.10
CA LEU A 8 13.58 15.84 -22.74
C LEU A 8 12.38 15.55 -21.81
N PHE A 9 11.25 16.23 -22.02
CA PHE A 9 10.01 16.05 -21.25
C PHE A 9 9.30 14.74 -21.61
N PHE A 10 9.31 14.33 -22.89
CA PHE A 10 8.72 13.06 -23.31
C PHE A 10 9.58 11.84 -22.96
N ILE A 11 10.92 11.98 -22.96
CA ILE A 11 11.83 10.91 -22.50
C ILE A 11 11.70 10.70 -20.99
N THR A 12 11.59 11.78 -20.21
CA THR A 12 11.36 11.71 -18.75
C THR A 12 9.98 11.15 -18.41
N LEU A 13 8.93 11.54 -19.14
CA LEU A 13 7.59 10.99 -18.97
C LEU A 13 7.51 9.50 -19.35
N ALA A 14 8.26 9.04 -20.36
CA ALA A 14 8.32 7.63 -20.74
C ALA A 14 9.08 6.78 -19.71
N ILE A 15 10.16 7.30 -19.09
CA ILE A 15 10.87 6.64 -17.98
C ILE A 15 9.98 6.56 -16.73
N ILE A 16 9.22 7.62 -16.44
CA ILE A 16 8.25 7.66 -15.35
C ILE A 16 7.11 6.67 -15.58
N ILE A 17 6.61 6.54 -16.82
CA ILE A 17 5.56 5.56 -17.16
C ILE A 17 6.11 4.13 -17.16
N LEU A 18 7.38 3.90 -17.54
CA LEU A 18 8.03 2.58 -17.43
C LEU A 18 8.25 2.17 -15.96
N HIS A 19 8.37 3.13 -15.04
CA HIS A 19 8.40 2.89 -13.59
C HIS A 19 7.00 2.81 -12.94
N LEU A 20 5.96 3.39 -13.56
CA LEU A 20 4.58 3.39 -13.06
C LEU A 20 3.71 2.22 -13.55
N VAL A 21 4.20 1.42 -14.51
CA VAL A 21 3.56 0.15 -14.91
C VAL A 21 4.41 -1.05 -14.47
N ALA A 22 4.94 -0.99 -13.25
CA ALA A 22 5.18 -2.21 -12.48
C ALA A 22 3.80 -2.66 -11.94
N PRO A 23 3.28 -3.85 -12.30
CA PRO A 23 2.03 -4.31 -11.73
C PRO A 23 2.16 -4.40 -10.21
N THR A 24 1.15 -3.93 -9.48
CA THR A 24 0.96 -4.25 -8.06
C THR A 24 0.74 -5.76 -7.94
N ILE A 25 1.84 -6.50 -7.84
CA ILE A 25 1.87 -7.84 -7.26
C ILE A 25 1.56 -7.59 -5.78
N ALA A 26 0.60 -8.34 -5.21
CA ALA A 26 0.41 -8.38 -3.77
C ALA A 26 1.79 -8.50 -3.10
N GLN A 27 2.12 -7.61 -2.16
CA GLN A 27 3.44 -7.63 -1.54
C GLN A 27 3.50 -8.87 -0.66
N ASP A 28 4.01 -9.94 -1.26
CA ASP A 28 4.29 -11.21 -0.65
C ASP A 28 5.49 -10.97 0.26
N ASP A 29 5.26 -10.44 1.47
CA ASP A 29 6.31 -9.77 2.26
C ASP A 29 7.41 -10.76 2.70
N VAL A 30 8.43 -10.90 1.86
CA VAL A 30 9.72 -11.49 2.21
C VAL A 30 10.38 -10.53 3.21
N LEU A 31 10.61 -11.01 4.43
CA LEU A 31 11.21 -10.25 5.52
C LEU A 31 12.73 -10.34 5.44
N CYS A 32 13.44 -9.26 5.77
CA CYS A 32 14.91 -9.23 5.82
C CYS A 32 15.38 -8.57 7.10
N THR A 33 16.56 -8.95 7.59
CA THR A 33 17.21 -8.19 8.65
C THR A 33 17.61 -6.80 8.16
N GLU A 34 17.76 -5.83 9.08
CA GLU A 34 18.10 -4.43 8.74
C GLU A 34 19.36 -4.31 7.87
N LYS A 35 20.31 -5.22 8.03
CA LYS A 35 21.57 -5.28 7.27
C LYS A 35 21.51 -6.18 6.02
N GLY A 36 20.38 -6.86 5.78
CA GLY A 36 20.23 -7.81 4.67
C GLY A 36 21.16 -9.02 4.78
N GLU A 37 21.50 -9.43 6.01
CA GLU A 37 22.36 -10.61 6.27
C GLU A 37 21.63 -11.91 5.91
N TYR A 38 20.32 -11.96 6.20
CA TYR A 38 19.42 -12.99 5.68
C TYR A 38 18.01 -12.43 5.50
N CYS A 39 17.24 -13.09 4.62
CA CYS A 39 15.83 -12.82 4.36
C CYS A 39 15.04 -14.13 4.43
N TRP A 40 13.78 -14.08 4.86
CA TRP A 40 12.93 -15.26 4.94
C TRP A 40 11.48 -14.94 4.55
N LYS A 41 10.74 -15.97 4.17
CA LYS A 41 9.31 -15.92 3.93
C LYS A 41 8.66 -17.19 4.46
N CYS A 42 7.62 -17.00 5.26
CA CYS A 42 6.72 -18.07 5.66
C CYS A 42 5.51 -18.03 4.72
N SER A 43 5.06 -19.19 4.24
CA SER A 43 3.86 -19.26 3.40
C SER A 43 2.63 -18.99 4.23
N ASP A 44 1.70 -18.21 3.68
CA ASP A 44 0.38 -17.97 4.28
C ASP A 44 -0.58 -19.15 4.02
N THR A 45 -0.13 -20.17 3.27
CA THR A 45 -0.92 -21.33 2.89
C THR A 45 -0.42 -22.61 3.56
N GLY A 46 -1.29 -23.24 4.35
CA GLY A 46 -1.02 -24.51 5.02
C GLY A 46 -0.26 -24.35 6.32
N THR A 47 -0.85 -24.86 7.41
CA THR A 47 -0.22 -24.92 8.74
C THR A 47 -0.22 -26.34 9.28
N TYR A 48 0.69 -26.63 10.19
CA TYR A 48 0.75 -27.87 10.97
C TYR A 48 0.63 -27.55 12.47
N THR A 49 0.31 -28.55 13.28
CA THR A 49 0.17 -28.41 14.74
C THR A 49 1.51 -28.66 15.42
N ALA A 50 1.93 -27.80 16.34
CA ALA A 50 3.17 -28.02 17.08
C ALA A 50 3.14 -29.37 17.82
N GLY A 51 4.18 -30.18 17.63
CA GLY A 51 4.34 -31.54 18.15
C GLY A 51 3.71 -32.63 17.28
N ASP A 52 3.15 -32.30 16.12
CA ASP A 52 2.59 -33.31 15.21
C ASP A 52 3.67 -34.03 14.37
N GLU A 53 3.24 -35.08 13.67
CA GLU A 53 4.10 -35.89 12.81
C GLU A 53 4.73 -35.07 11.67
N TYR A 54 4.05 -34.02 11.18
CA TYR A 54 4.62 -33.13 10.18
C TYR A 54 5.83 -32.39 10.75
N GLN A 55 5.73 -31.85 11.97
CA GLN A 55 6.85 -31.18 12.62
C GLN A 55 8.04 -32.12 12.87
N GLU A 56 7.78 -33.36 13.32
CA GLU A 56 8.83 -34.37 13.49
C GLU A 56 9.55 -34.69 12.17
N ASN A 57 8.78 -34.86 11.10
CA ASN A 57 9.31 -35.10 9.77
C ASN A 57 10.12 -33.90 9.24
N LEU A 58 9.63 -32.67 9.48
CA LEU A 58 10.32 -31.43 9.10
C LEU A 58 11.66 -31.30 9.81
N ASN A 59 11.66 -31.41 11.14
CA ASN A 59 12.87 -31.33 11.96
C ASN A 59 13.90 -32.36 11.51
N SER A 60 13.47 -33.60 11.27
CA SER A 60 14.37 -34.65 10.81
C SER A 60 14.94 -34.39 9.41
N VAL A 61 14.15 -33.84 8.49
CA VAL A 61 14.62 -33.53 7.13
C VAL A 61 15.66 -32.41 7.17
N LEU A 62 15.39 -31.32 7.90
CA LEU A 62 16.30 -30.18 7.96
C LEU A 62 17.59 -30.53 8.72
N SER A 63 17.51 -31.28 9.83
CA SER A 63 18.70 -31.74 10.56
C SER A 63 19.59 -32.67 9.74
N SER A 64 19.02 -33.36 8.74
CA SER A 64 19.80 -34.24 7.86
C SER A 64 20.80 -33.48 6.98
N PHE A 65 20.51 -32.22 6.63
CA PHE A 65 21.37 -31.43 5.75
C PHE A 65 22.72 -31.09 6.36
N SER A 66 22.76 -30.76 7.64
CA SER A 66 24.02 -30.46 8.33
C SER A 66 24.78 -31.71 8.75
N SER A 67 24.08 -32.82 9.07
CA SER A 67 24.70 -34.09 9.45
C SER A 67 25.36 -34.85 8.29
N ASN A 68 24.96 -34.56 7.03
CA ASN A 68 25.47 -35.28 5.87
C ASN A 68 26.82 -34.71 5.40
N THR A 69 27.89 -35.31 5.89
CA THR A 69 29.30 -34.96 5.60
C THR A 69 29.83 -35.50 4.27
N GLN A 70 29.07 -36.35 3.57
CA GLN A 70 29.50 -36.97 2.31
C GLN A 70 29.11 -36.16 1.06
N ASN A 71 28.35 -35.09 1.23
CA ASN A 71 27.86 -34.28 0.14
C ASN A 71 28.76 -33.07 -0.14
N ASN A 72 29.76 -33.28 -1.00
CA ASN A 72 30.72 -32.23 -1.40
C ASN A 72 30.14 -31.20 -2.40
N SER A 73 28.88 -31.33 -2.81
CA SER A 73 28.26 -30.45 -3.82
C SER A 73 27.62 -29.19 -3.24
N GLY A 74 27.42 -29.14 -1.91
CA GLY A 74 26.70 -28.05 -1.25
C GLY A 74 25.19 -28.00 -1.53
N PHE A 75 24.64 -28.91 -2.35
CA PHE A 75 23.21 -29.00 -2.64
C PHE A 75 22.58 -30.23 -2.00
N TYR A 76 21.52 -30.03 -1.23
CA TYR A 76 20.82 -31.07 -0.51
C TYR A 76 19.34 -31.07 -0.90
N SER A 77 18.78 -32.25 -1.07
CA SER A 77 17.34 -32.46 -1.23
C SER A 77 16.92 -33.71 -0.46
N SER A 78 15.81 -33.62 0.25
CA SER A 78 15.29 -34.74 1.04
C SER A 78 13.79 -34.62 1.25
N SER A 79 13.12 -35.77 1.35
CA SER A 79 11.69 -35.84 1.65
C SER A 79 11.43 -36.91 2.70
N ARG A 80 10.45 -36.64 3.57
CA ARG A 80 10.03 -37.55 4.64
C ARG A 80 8.53 -37.41 4.89
N GLY A 81 7.90 -38.49 5.35
CA GLY A 81 6.45 -38.55 5.61
C GLY A 81 5.62 -38.93 4.38
N GLN A 82 4.32 -39.10 4.59
CA GLN A 82 3.33 -39.43 3.57
C GLN A 82 2.09 -38.53 3.71
N ASP A 83 1.31 -38.41 2.63
CA ASP A 83 0.06 -37.65 2.58
C ASP A 83 0.16 -36.24 3.22
N SER A 84 -0.67 -35.94 4.22
CA SER A 84 -0.70 -34.64 4.90
C SER A 84 0.54 -34.33 5.74
N ASN A 85 1.37 -35.34 6.03
CA ASN A 85 2.57 -35.27 6.87
C ASN A 85 3.87 -35.28 6.05
N LYS A 86 3.76 -35.24 4.71
CA LYS A 86 4.90 -35.21 3.80
C LYS A 86 5.57 -33.85 3.77
N VAL A 87 6.89 -33.85 3.90
CA VAL A 87 7.77 -32.68 3.79
C VAL A 87 8.74 -32.91 2.64
N ASN A 88 8.98 -31.89 1.83
CA ASN A 88 10.03 -31.83 0.82
C ASN A 88 10.90 -30.62 1.13
N ALA A 89 12.21 -30.79 1.24
CA ALA A 89 13.12 -29.70 1.54
C ALA A 89 14.33 -29.68 0.61
N ILE A 90 14.82 -28.47 0.35
CA ILE A 90 16.03 -28.19 -0.40
C ILE A 90 16.92 -27.28 0.44
N ALA A 91 18.23 -27.53 0.41
CA ALA A 91 19.23 -26.60 0.89
C ALA A 91 20.34 -26.44 -0.15
N LEU A 92 20.89 -25.23 -0.25
CA LEU A 92 21.96 -24.91 -1.19
C LEU A 92 22.96 -23.97 -0.53
N CYS A 93 24.21 -24.39 -0.44
CA CYS A 93 25.34 -23.55 -0.09
C CYS A 93 25.89 -22.83 -1.32
N ARG A 94 26.51 -21.68 -1.10
CA ARG A 94 27.26 -20.98 -2.14
C ARG A 94 28.43 -21.84 -2.62
N GLY A 95 28.65 -21.91 -3.93
CA GLY A 95 29.54 -22.90 -4.55
C GLY A 95 31.02 -22.80 -4.15
N ASP A 96 31.47 -21.64 -3.69
CA ASP A 96 32.85 -21.39 -3.26
C ASP A 96 33.17 -21.91 -1.84
N LEU A 97 32.16 -22.29 -1.06
CA LEU A 97 32.31 -22.63 0.36
C LEU A 97 32.93 -24.01 0.58
N LEU A 98 33.72 -24.11 1.66
CA LEU A 98 34.17 -25.38 2.21
C LEU A 98 33.05 -26.06 3.01
N GLN A 99 33.15 -27.38 3.16
CA GLN A 99 32.15 -28.22 3.83
C GLN A 99 31.74 -27.66 5.21
N ASP A 100 32.70 -27.33 6.07
CA ASP A 100 32.43 -26.84 7.43
C ASP A 100 31.67 -25.50 7.42
N SER A 101 32.01 -24.60 6.50
CA SER A 101 31.34 -23.31 6.35
C SER A 101 29.92 -23.45 5.79
N CYS A 102 29.73 -24.41 4.89
CA CYS A 102 28.42 -24.78 4.39
C CYS A 102 27.55 -25.33 5.52
N GLN A 103 28.04 -26.30 6.28
CA GLN A 103 27.30 -26.90 7.40
C GLN A 103 26.94 -25.90 8.49
N ALA A 104 27.87 -25.01 8.86
CA ALA A 104 27.58 -23.93 9.81
C ALA A 104 26.43 -23.05 9.33
N CYS A 105 26.47 -22.61 8.07
CA CYS A 105 25.40 -21.79 7.50
C CYS A 105 24.05 -22.52 7.49
N LEU A 106 24.04 -23.81 7.12
CA LEU A 106 22.81 -24.61 7.05
C LEU A 106 22.19 -24.82 8.43
N ASN A 107 23.00 -25.01 9.47
CA ASN A 107 22.54 -25.07 10.86
C ASN A 107 21.89 -23.75 11.27
N ASP A 108 22.63 -22.64 11.17
CA ASP A 108 22.15 -21.31 11.59
C ASP A 108 20.88 -20.90 10.84
N SER A 109 20.82 -21.20 9.53
CA SER A 109 19.67 -20.89 8.68
C SER A 109 18.47 -21.77 9.00
N THR A 110 18.68 -23.05 9.31
CA THR A 110 17.60 -23.96 9.73
C THR A 110 17.00 -23.51 11.05
N ASP A 111 17.83 -23.19 12.03
CA ASP A 111 17.38 -22.71 13.35
C ASP A 111 16.60 -21.40 13.21
N SER A 112 17.12 -20.45 12.43
CA SER A 112 16.45 -19.17 12.16
C SER A 112 15.13 -19.35 11.41
N LEU A 113 15.08 -20.26 10.43
CA LEU A 113 13.88 -20.52 9.65
C LEU A 113 12.77 -21.15 10.51
N LEU A 114 13.11 -22.10 11.39
CA LEU A 114 12.16 -22.73 12.30
C LEU A 114 11.70 -21.77 13.42
N GLN A 115 12.57 -20.87 13.87
CA GLN A 115 12.22 -19.83 14.84
C GLN A 115 11.23 -18.82 14.25
N ASN A 116 11.47 -18.39 13.01
CA ASN A 116 10.66 -17.38 12.35
C ASN A 116 9.37 -17.93 11.72
N CYS A 117 9.38 -19.18 11.27
CA CYS A 117 8.23 -19.86 10.65
C CYS A 117 7.86 -21.11 11.47
N SER A 118 7.16 -20.89 12.60
CA SER A 118 6.95 -21.91 13.63
C SER A 118 5.91 -22.97 13.32
N THR A 119 4.94 -22.68 12.42
CA THR A 119 3.78 -23.54 12.17
C THR A 119 3.41 -23.65 10.69
N GLN A 120 4.14 -23.00 9.79
CA GLN A 120 3.83 -22.98 8.36
C GLN A 120 4.33 -24.25 7.68
N LYS A 121 3.55 -24.80 6.75
CA LYS A 121 3.95 -25.98 5.96
C LYS A 121 4.86 -25.65 4.79
N GLU A 122 5.18 -24.38 4.57
CA GLU A 122 6.11 -23.96 3.53
C GLU A 122 6.83 -22.69 3.98
N ALA A 123 8.16 -22.68 3.80
CA ALA A 123 8.98 -21.53 4.10
C ALA A 123 10.32 -21.57 3.39
N ILE A 124 10.96 -20.41 3.26
CA ILE A 124 12.30 -20.26 2.68
C ILE A 124 13.09 -19.20 3.44
N ILE A 125 14.39 -19.43 3.62
CA ILE A 125 15.38 -18.45 4.08
C ILE A 125 16.55 -18.38 3.10
N TRP A 126 16.99 -17.17 2.79
CA TRP A 126 18.21 -16.87 2.07
C TRP A 126 19.17 -16.15 3.01
N ALA A 127 20.22 -16.84 3.43
CA ALA A 127 21.36 -16.26 4.13
C ALA A 127 22.48 -15.91 3.14
N GLU A 128 23.45 -15.11 3.57
CA GLU A 128 24.58 -14.71 2.72
C GLU A 128 25.34 -15.87 2.07
N ARG A 129 25.41 -17.02 2.77
CA ARG A 129 26.23 -18.17 2.40
C ARG A 129 25.43 -19.41 1.98
N CYS A 130 24.13 -19.44 2.23
CA CYS A 130 23.28 -20.59 1.90
C CYS A 130 21.79 -20.23 1.86
N MET A 131 20.98 -21.13 1.33
CA MET A 131 19.52 -21.06 1.31
C MET A 131 18.96 -22.38 1.84
N VAL A 132 17.86 -22.30 2.58
CA VAL A 132 17.09 -23.46 3.05
C VAL A 132 15.61 -23.22 2.76
N ARG A 133 14.93 -24.20 2.18
CA ARG A 133 13.48 -24.13 1.94
C ARG A 133 12.80 -25.47 2.14
N TYR A 134 11.56 -25.45 2.59
CA TYR A 134 10.72 -26.64 2.70
C TYR A 134 9.30 -26.34 2.25
N SER A 135 8.58 -27.38 1.81
CA SER A 135 7.17 -27.34 1.45
C SER A 135 6.52 -28.71 1.61
N HIS A 136 5.22 -28.73 1.90
CA HIS A 136 4.39 -29.92 1.78
C HIS A 136 4.17 -30.35 0.31
N ASN A 137 4.35 -29.42 -0.64
CA ASN A 137 4.31 -29.69 -2.07
C ASN A 137 5.65 -30.19 -2.60
N LEU A 138 5.62 -30.88 -3.75
CA LEU A 138 6.84 -31.29 -4.44
C LEU A 138 7.55 -30.05 -5.00
N ILE A 139 8.84 -29.90 -4.67
CA ILE A 139 9.66 -28.74 -5.07
C ILE A 139 10.93 -29.12 -5.85
N PHE A 140 11.17 -30.41 -6.10
CA PHE A 140 12.37 -30.90 -6.78
C PHE A 140 12.23 -30.85 -8.29
N GLY A 141 13.23 -30.31 -8.98
CA GLY A 141 13.30 -30.23 -10.43
C GLY A 141 12.35 -29.20 -11.05
N ILE A 142 11.77 -28.32 -10.24
CA ILE A 142 10.79 -27.32 -10.64
C ILE A 142 11.43 -25.93 -10.54
N GLU A 143 11.42 -25.17 -11.64
CA GLU A 143 11.81 -23.75 -11.61
C GLU A 143 10.78 -22.96 -10.80
N GLN A 144 11.23 -22.35 -9.70
CA GLN A 144 10.45 -21.44 -8.90
C GLN A 144 11.18 -20.11 -8.79
N THR A 145 10.49 -19.05 -9.22
CA THR A 145 11.00 -17.68 -9.19
C THR A 145 10.43 -16.86 -8.04
N ASP A 146 9.37 -17.34 -7.40
CA ASP A 146 8.63 -16.65 -6.35
C ASP A 146 8.52 -17.57 -5.12
N PRO A 147 8.56 -17.02 -3.89
CA PRO A 147 8.79 -15.60 -3.58
C PRO A 147 10.23 -15.17 -3.90
N PHE A 148 10.47 -13.89 -4.19
CA PHE A 148 11.82 -13.36 -4.43
C PHE A 148 12.10 -12.06 -3.69
N GLN A 149 13.39 -11.78 -3.50
CA GLN A 149 13.86 -10.55 -2.85
C GLN A 149 14.92 -9.84 -3.66
N ARG A 150 14.91 -8.51 -3.56
CA ARG A 150 15.89 -7.61 -4.19
C ARG A 150 16.56 -6.76 -3.11
N LEU A 151 17.89 -6.74 -3.08
CA LEU A 151 18.66 -6.02 -2.05
C LEU A 151 19.71 -5.13 -2.72
N PRO A 152 19.47 -3.81 -2.84
CA PRO A 152 20.48 -2.88 -3.36
C PRO A 152 21.53 -2.56 -2.29
N SER A 153 22.80 -2.45 -2.70
CA SER A 153 23.85 -1.90 -1.83
C SER A 153 23.65 -0.38 -1.69
N PRO A 154 24.05 0.22 -0.54
CA PRO A 154 23.84 1.65 -0.30
C PRO A 154 24.72 2.55 -1.19
N ASN A 155 25.84 2.01 -1.66
CA ASN A 155 26.91 2.74 -2.35
C ASN A 155 26.68 2.88 -3.86
N TYR A 156 27.38 3.85 -4.46
CA TYR A 156 27.30 4.21 -5.87
C TYR A 156 28.65 4.02 -6.57
N PRO A 157 28.67 3.64 -7.86
CA PRO A 157 29.91 3.49 -8.61
C PRO A 157 30.48 4.87 -8.97
N LYS A 158 31.79 4.93 -9.24
CA LYS A 158 32.46 6.20 -9.62
C LYS A 158 31.97 6.74 -10.96
N ASN A 159 31.75 5.84 -11.92
CA ASN A 159 31.22 6.17 -13.25
C ASN A 159 30.06 5.21 -13.59
N PRO A 160 28.80 5.62 -13.34
CA PRO A 160 27.63 4.77 -13.57
C PRO A 160 27.50 4.25 -15.01
N GLU A 161 27.84 5.06 -16.01
CA GLU A 161 27.72 4.65 -17.43
C GLU A 161 28.71 3.55 -17.79
N GLN A 162 29.98 3.71 -17.40
CA GLN A 162 31.01 2.71 -17.64
C GLN A 162 30.79 1.46 -16.80
N PHE A 163 30.28 1.62 -15.57
CA PHE A 163 29.95 0.51 -14.68
C PHE A 163 28.88 -0.39 -15.30
N GLU A 164 27.80 0.18 -15.83
CA GLU A 164 26.71 -0.59 -16.42
C GLU A 164 27.13 -1.33 -17.70
N LEU A 165 27.98 -0.71 -18.52
CA LEU A 165 28.55 -1.34 -19.73
C LEU A 165 29.37 -2.59 -19.43
N VAL A 166 29.92 -2.70 -18.21
CA VAL A 166 30.70 -3.84 -17.74
C VAL A 166 29.82 -4.83 -16.97
N LEU A 167 28.93 -4.35 -16.12
CA LEU A 167 28.06 -5.17 -15.28
C LEU A 167 27.15 -6.09 -16.09
N THR A 168 26.43 -5.55 -17.07
CA THR A 168 25.43 -6.33 -17.84
C THR A 168 26.08 -7.54 -18.57
N PRO A 169 27.17 -7.36 -19.34
CA PRO A 169 27.88 -8.50 -19.94
C PRO A 169 28.48 -9.46 -18.92
N LEU A 170 29.03 -8.96 -17.80
CA LEU A 170 29.59 -9.79 -16.73
C LEU A 170 28.53 -10.74 -16.17
N LEU A 171 27.36 -10.21 -15.79
CA LEU A 171 26.26 -11.00 -15.25
C LEU A 171 25.73 -12.01 -16.27
N GLY A 172 25.65 -11.63 -17.55
CA GLY A 172 25.25 -12.54 -18.63
C GLY A 172 26.22 -13.72 -18.79
N ILE A 173 27.53 -13.45 -18.86
CA ILE A 173 28.57 -14.48 -18.99
C ILE A 173 28.56 -15.43 -17.79
N LEU A 174 28.51 -14.89 -16.57
CA LEU A 174 28.45 -15.71 -15.35
C LEU A 174 27.17 -16.53 -15.28
N SER A 175 26.03 -15.97 -15.71
CA SER A 175 24.77 -16.71 -15.77
C SER A 175 24.82 -17.89 -16.73
N ASP A 176 25.40 -17.72 -17.92
CA ASP A 176 25.55 -18.79 -18.90
C ASP A 176 26.54 -19.88 -18.43
N ARG A 177 27.61 -19.48 -17.73
CA ARG A 177 28.55 -20.42 -17.08
C ARG A 177 27.86 -21.23 -15.99
N ALA A 178 27.16 -20.58 -15.07
CA ALA A 178 26.43 -21.24 -13.99
C ALA A 178 25.37 -22.21 -14.54
N ALA A 179 24.57 -21.80 -15.54
CA ALA A 179 23.57 -22.65 -16.16
C ALA A 179 24.15 -23.87 -16.88
N SER A 180 25.35 -23.72 -17.44
CA SER A 180 26.10 -24.80 -18.10
C SER A 180 26.79 -25.76 -17.12
N GLY A 181 26.70 -25.51 -15.82
CA GLY A 181 27.14 -26.42 -14.78
C GLY A 181 26.41 -27.78 -14.82
N ASN A 182 26.98 -28.77 -14.14
CA ASN A 182 26.48 -30.16 -14.15
C ASN A 182 25.35 -30.36 -13.11
N SER A 183 24.96 -31.61 -12.85
CA SER A 183 23.90 -31.97 -11.91
C SER A 183 24.29 -31.85 -10.43
N ARG A 184 25.53 -31.47 -10.13
CA ARG A 184 26.06 -31.28 -8.77
C ARG A 184 26.33 -29.81 -8.47
N GLU A 185 26.76 -29.05 -9.48
CA GLU A 185 27.17 -27.67 -9.28
C GLU A 185 26.75 -26.80 -10.47
N LYS A 186 26.00 -25.75 -10.16
CA LYS A 186 25.55 -24.71 -11.10
C LYS A 186 25.89 -23.33 -10.56
N PHE A 187 27.19 -23.06 -10.45
CA PHE A 187 27.77 -21.87 -9.83
C PHE A 187 28.81 -21.25 -10.76
N ALA A 188 28.88 -19.93 -10.78
CA ALA A 188 29.96 -19.19 -11.42
C ALA A 188 30.20 -17.87 -10.70
N ALA A 189 31.46 -17.55 -10.44
CA ALA A 189 31.90 -16.27 -9.89
C ALA A 189 33.06 -15.69 -10.72
N GLY A 190 33.33 -14.42 -10.54
CA GLY A 190 34.44 -13.73 -11.17
C GLY A 190 34.33 -12.22 -11.05
N HIS A 191 35.28 -11.52 -11.67
CA HIS A 191 35.30 -10.06 -11.68
C HIS A 191 35.56 -9.49 -13.06
N ALA A 192 35.19 -8.23 -13.25
CA ALA A 192 35.64 -7.42 -14.36
C ALA A 192 36.06 -6.04 -13.86
N ILE A 193 36.97 -5.38 -14.59
CA ILE A 193 37.48 -4.05 -14.21
C ILE A 193 36.83 -3.01 -15.12
N VAL A 194 36.16 -2.03 -14.51
CA VAL A 194 35.61 -0.87 -15.19
C VAL A 194 36.76 0.03 -15.64
N PRO A 195 36.70 0.64 -16.84
CA PRO A 195 37.62 1.70 -17.24
C PRO A 195 37.73 2.77 -16.13
N GLY A 196 38.96 3.05 -15.66
CA GLY A 196 39.18 3.86 -14.45
C GLY A 196 39.51 3.06 -13.19
N GLY A 197 39.54 1.73 -13.26
CA GLY A 197 40.14 0.84 -12.26
C GLY A 197 39.21 0.38 -11.13
N GLU A 198 37.91 0.61 -11.24
CA GLU A 198 36.93 0.10 -10.25
C GLU A 198 36.56 -1.36 -10.59
N PRO A 199 36.74 -2.33 -9.67
CA PRO A 199 36.37 -3.71 -9.91
C PRO A 199 34.88 -3.96 -9.66
N ILE A 200 34.29 -4.88 -10.42
CA ILE A 200 32.96 -5.46 -10.17
C ILE A 200 33.16 -6.95 -9.90
N TYR A 201 32.87 -7.38 -8.68
CA TYR A 201 32.83 -8.79 -8.31
C TYR A 201 31.40 -9.28 -8.44
N ALA A 202 31.18 -10.41 -9.10
CA ALA A 202 29.84 -10.95 -9.29
C ALA A 202 29.81 -12.48 -9.23
N LEU A 203 28.63 -13.02 -8.90
CA LEU A 203 28.34 -14.44 -9.01
C LEU A 203 26.91 -14.69 -9.46
N ALA A 204 26.69 -15.87 -10.03
CA ALA A 204 25.40 -16.43 -10.41
C ALA A 204 25.33 -17.89 -9.98
N GLN A 205 24.18 -18.32 -9.46
CA GLN A 205 24.00 -19.70 -8.99
C GLN A 205 22.56 -20.19 -9.15
N CYS A 206 22.40 -21.47 -9.46
CA CYS A 206 21.12 -22.19 -9.46
C CYS A 206 21.14 -23.40 -8.52
N THR A 207 19.96 -23.89 -8.15
CA THR A 207 19.83 -25.21 -7.54
C THR A 207 20.15 -26.30 -8.60
N PRO A 208 21.01 -27.29 -8.30
CA PRO A 208 21.39 -28.33 -9.27
C PRO A 208 20.27 -29.29 -9.73
N ASP A 209 19.11 -29.32 -9.06
CA ASP A 209 17.97 -30.18 -9.41
C ASP A 209 17.21 -29.74 -10.67
N ILE A 210 17.33 -28.48 -11.08
CA ILE A 210 16.74 -27.98 -12.33
C ILE A 210 17.68 -28.12 -13.51
N ASP A 211 17.13 -28.24 -14.72
CA ASP A 211 17.94 -28.37 -15.94
C ASP A 211 18.60 -27.04 -16.36
N LYS A 212 19.43 -27.11 -17.42
CA LYS A 212 20.13 -25.95 -17.97
C LYS A 212 19.18 -24.86 -18.49
N GLN A 213 18.05 -25.23 -19.08
CA GLN A 213 17.11 -24.27 -19.65
C GLN A 213 16.39 -23.49 -18.56
N ASN A 214 15.90 -24.19 -17.53
CA ASN A 214 15.26 -23.61 -16.36
C ASN A 214 16.23 -22.75 -15.54
N CYS A 215 17.49 -23.20 -15.35
CA CYS A 215 18.50 -22.36 -14.71
C CYS A 215 18.80 -21.09 -15.52
N SER A 216 18.97 -21.19 -16.84
CA SER A 216 19.19 -20.03 -17.71
C SER A 216 18.00 -19.07 -17.68
N SER A 217 16.77 -19.60 -17.68
CA SER A 217 15.52 -18.84 -17.54
C SER A 217 15.48 -18.08 -16.21
N CYS A 218 15.70 -18.76 -15.08
CA CYS A 218 15.71 -18.15 -13.75
C CYS A 218 16.75 -17.03 -13.65
N LEU A 219 18.01 -17.29 -14.06
CA LEU A 219 19.09 -16.31 -13.98
C LEU A 219 18.86 -15.10 -14.90
N LYS A 220 18.36 -15.32 -16.13
CA LYS A 220 18.00 -14.20 -17.03
C LYS A 220 16.90 -13.34 -16.43
N LYS A 221 15.86 -13.94 -15.84
CA LYS A 221 14.84 -13.21 -15.09
C LYS A 221 15.41 -12.49 -13.87
N SER A 222 16.47 -12.99 -13.24
CA SER A 222 17.15 -12.28 -12.14
C SER A 222 17.97 -11.10 -12.63
N VAL A 223 18.65 -11.21 -13.78
CA VAL A 223 19.36 -10.09 -14.41
C VAL A 223 18.41 -8.96 -14.77
N THR A 224 17.19 -9.26 -15.24
CA THR A 224 16.19 -8.22 -15.56
C THR A 224 15.67 -7.45 -14.34
N GLU A 225 15.84 -7.98 -13.12
CA GLU A 225 15.48 -7.27 -11.88
C GLU A 225 16.52 -6.24 -11.45
N ILE A 226 17.78 -6.38 -11.90
CA ILE A 226 18.90 -5.53 -11.46
C ILE A 226 18.66 -4.05 -11.78
N PRO A 227 18.24 -3.65 -13.00
CA PRO A 227 17.92 -2.25 -13.27
C PRO A 227 16.77 -1.69 -12.43
N ILE A 228 15.86 -2.54 -11.96
CA ILE A 228 14.65 -2.15 -11.23
C ILE A 228 14.96 -1.89 -9.75
N CYS A 229 15.73 -2.77 -9.09
CA CYS A 229 16.08 -2.59 -7.67
C CYS A 229 17.34 -1.78 -7.42
N CYS A 230 18.31 -1.98 -8.31
CA CYS A 230 19.73 -1.81 -8.00
C CYS A 230 20.41 -0.94 -9.07
N GLY A 231 19.62 -0.35 -9.97
CA GLY A 231 20.08 0.57 -11.00
C GLY A 231 20.89 1.72 -10.40
N GLY A 232 22.10 1.92 -10.93
CA GLY A 232 23.02 2.97 -10.46
C GLY A 232 23.72 2.67 -9.13
N LYS A 233 23.54 1.48 -8.53
CA LYS A 233 24.27 1.03 -7.34
C LYS A 233 25.49 0.20 -7.73
N ASN A 234 26.56 0.28 -6.95
CA ASN A 234 27.76 -0.55 -7.19
C ASN A 234 27.69 -1.94 -6.51
N GLY A 235 26.52 -2.30 -5.99
CA GLY A 235 26.22 -3.63 -5.50
C GLY A 235 24.72 -3.90 -5.47
N GLY A 236 24.37 -5.17 -5.56
CA GLY A 236 22.97 -5.61 -5.56
C GLY A 236 22.83 -7.13 -5.53
N ARG A 237 21.71 -7.60 -4.96
CA ARG A 237 21.36 -9.03 -4.86
C ARG A 237 19.94 -9.28 -5.36
N VAL A 238 19.76 -10.41 -6.05
CA VAL A 238 18.44 -10.94 -6.41
C VAL A 238 18.39 -12.39 -5.93
N LEU A 239 17.44 -12.68 -5.04
CA LEU A 239 17.30 -13.95 -4.34
C LEU A 239 15.99 -14.61 -4.76
N LYS A 240 16.07 -15.80 -5.39
CA LYS A 240 14.91 -16.62 -5.77
C LYS A 240 15.07 -18.05 -5.23
N PRO A 241 14.01 -18.86 -5.19
CA PRO A 241 14.10 -20.24 -4.69
C PRO A 241 14.99 -21.14 -5.56
N SER A 242 14.97 -20.93 -6.88
CA SER A 242 15.75 -21.75 -7.83
C SER A 242 17.09 -21.12 -8.27
N CYS A 243 17.30 -19.82 -8.08
CA CYS A 243 18.53 -19.15 -8.46
C CYS A 243 18.80 -17.87 -7.67
N ASN A 244 20.06 -17.44 -7.61
CA ASN A 244 20.45 -16.17 -7.03
C ASN A 244 21.58 -15.51 -7.81
N LEU A 245 21.65 -14.18 -7.70
CA LEU A 245 22.67 -13.34 -8.33
C LEU A 245 23.11 -12.27 -7.34
N ARG A 246 24.42 -11.99 -7.30
CA ARG A 246 24.99 -10.90 -6.49
C ARG A 246 26.14 -10.23 -7.22
N TYR A 247 26.24 -8.91 -7.10
CA TYR A 247 27.43 -8.16 -7.45
C TYR A 247 27.77 -7.14 -6.35
N GLU A 248 29.05 -6.82 -6.18
CA GLU A 248 29.57 -5.83 -5.24
C GLU A 248 30.90 -5.24 -5.76
N ASN A 249 31.35 -4.14 -5.16
CA ASN A 249 32.63 -3.50 -5.46
C ASN A 249 33.83 -4.13 -4.71
N ASN A 250 33.59 -5.03 -3.76
CA ASN A 250 34.61 -5.77 -3.02
C ASN A 250 34.38 -7.27 -3.21
N SER A 251 35.44 -8.08 -3.14
CA SER A 251 35.29 -9.54 -3.21
C SER A 251 34.53 -10.08 -1.99
N PHE A 252 33.64 -11.05 -2.23
CA PHE A 252 32.80 -11.70 -1.20
C PHE A 252 32.73 -13.23 -1.37
N PHE A 253 33.52 -13.80 -2.28
CA PHE A 253 33.65 -15.23 -2.54
C PHE A 253 35.13 -15.65 -2.47
N ALA A 254 35.39 -16.96 -2.39
CA ALA A 254 36.75 -17.48 -2.22
C ALA A 254 37.67 -17.09 -3.40
N SER A 255 38.94 -16.78 -3.10
CA SER A 255 39.92 -16.32 -4.10
C SER A 255 40.19 -17.30 -5.23
N LYS A 256 40.00 -18.62 -5.01
CA LYS A 256 40.14 -19.65 -6.03
C LYS A 256 39.09 -19.52 -7.16
N ASP A 257 37.93 -18.95 -6.84
CA ASP A 257 36.80 -18.77 -7.76
C ASP A 257 36.83 -17.37 -8.41
N ASP A 258 37.80 -16.54 -8.01
CA ASP A 258 38.01 -15.22 -8.58
C ASP A 258 38.79 -15.29 -9.88
N SER A 259 38.07 -15.19 -10.99
CA SER A 259 38.64 -15.14 -12.34
C SER A 259 38.22 -13.85 -13.03
N SER A 260 39.19 -13.19 -13.67
CA SER A 260 38.91 -12.06 -14.56
C SER A 260 38.06 -12.53 -15.74
N VAL A 261 36.98 -11.81 -16.01
CA VAL A 261 36.07 -12.07 -17.12
C VAL A 261 36.32 -11.03 -18.20
N ASP A 262 36.78 -11.49 -19.36
CA ASP A 262 37.00 -10.63 -20.51
C ASP A 262 35.66 -10.10 -21.05
N ILE A 263 35.42 -8.80 -20.88
CA ILE A 263 34.24 -8.13 -21.40
C ILE A 263 34.52 -7.67 -22.84
N PRO A 264 33.73 -8.11 -23.84
CA PRO A 264 33.90 -7.66 -25.22
C PRO A 264 33.78 -6.13 -25.31
N ALA A 265 34.78 -5.46 -25.91
CA ALA A 265 34.74 -4.02 -26.12
C ALA A 265 33.53 -3.64 -27.00
N SER A 266 32.63 -2.81 -26.47
CA SER A 266 31.50 -2.28 -27.24
C SER A 266 32.01 -1.33 -28.33
N ALA A 267 31.86 -1.71 -29.61
CA ALA A 267 32.18 -0.84 -30.73
C ALA A 267 31.33 0.46 -30.71
N PRO A 268 31.87 1.63 -31.05
CA PRO A 268 31.07 2.84 -31.21
C PRO A 268 30.11 2.65 -32.39
N LYS A 269 28.80 2.82 -32.16
CA LYS A 269 27.81 2.79 -33.25
C LYS A 269 27.97 4.04 -34.13
N GLU A 270 28.74 3.92 -35.22
CA GLU A 270 28.64 4.85 -36.35
C GLU A 270 27.29 4.63 -37.08
N ALA A 271 26.50 5.70 -37.18
CA ALA A 271 25.36 5.74 -38.08
C ALA A 271 25.86 5.80 -39.54
N LYS A 272 25.75 4.69 -40.29
CA LYS A 272 25.89 4.69 -41.76
C LYS A 272 24.69 4.02 -42.42
N LYS A 273 23.93 4.85 -43.16
CA LYS A 273 22.91 4.48 -44.14
C LYS A 273 23.58 3.72 -45.31
N LYS A 274 23.12 2.52 -45.65
CA LYS A 274 23.21 1.98 -47.02
C LYS A 274 21.96 1.16 -47.38
N SER A 275 21.46 1.47 -48.58
CA SER A 275 20.28 0.92 -49.25
C SER A 275 20.49 -0.52 -49.71
N ASN A 276 19.51 -1.40 -49.46
CA ASN A 276 19.41 -2.74 -50.08
C ASN A 276 17.94 -3.03 -50.47
N THR A 277 17.59 -2.71 -51.71
CA THR A 277 16.21 -2.71 -52.25
C THR A 277 15.55 -4.09 -52.25
N LYS A 278 16.31 -5.20 -52.24
CA LYS A 278 15.74 -6.56 -52.20
C LYS A 278 15.40 -7.06 -50.78
N GLN A 279 16.11 -6.57 -49.76
CA GLN A 279 15.81 -6.86 -48.35
C GLN A 279 14.62 -6.03 -47.86
N THR A 280 14.42 -4.86 -48.45
CA THR A 280 13.28 -3.98 -48.15
C THR A 280 11.95 -4.61 -48.55
N VAL A 281 11.87 -5.36 -49.66
CA VAL A 281 10.61 -6.05 -50.06
C VAL A 281 10.27 -7.20 -49.12
N ILE A 282 11.26 -8.01 -48.71
CA ILE A 282 11.03 -9.11 -47.76
C ILE A 282 10.66 -8.56 -46.38
N ILE A 283 11.33 -7.49 -45.93
CA ILE A 283 10.98 -6.81 -44.68
C ILE A 283 9.59 -6.18 -44.79
N ILE A 284 9.22 -5.55 -45.91
CA ILE A 284 7.87 -4.98 -46.09
C ILE A 284 6.81 -6.09 -46.06
N VAL A 285 7.04 -7.24 -46.70
CA VAL A 285 6.09 -8.36 -46.70
C VAL A 285 5.99 -8.97 -45.29
N VAL A 286 7.11 -9.19 -44.60
CA VAL A 286 7.12 -9.71 -43.23
C VAL A 286 6.50 -8.72 -42.26
N VAL A 287 6.80 -7.43 -42.39
CA VAL A 287 6.21 -6.36 -41.58
C VAL A 287 4.72 -6.20 -41.90
N LEU A 288 4.28 -6.33 -43.15
CA LEU A 288 2.85 -6.33 -43.50
C LEU A 288 2.15 -7.56 -42.95
N VAL A 289 2.75 -8.75 -43.02
CA VAL A 289 2.17 -9.96 -42.43
C VAL A 289 2.11 -9.84 -40.91
N VAL A 290 3.15 -9.32 -40.26
CA VAL A 290 3.18 -9.07 -38.81
C VAL A 290 2.19 -7.97 -38.42
N LEU A 291 2.06 -6.90 -39.19
CA LEU A 291 1.09 -5.84 -38.94
C LEU A 291 -0.34 -6.34 -39.19
N VAL A 292 -0.58 -7.17 -40.19
CA VAL A 292 -1.89 -7.77 -40.45
C VAL A 292 -2.22 -8.83 -39.40
N THR A 293 -1.26 -9.62 -38.93
CA THR A 293 -1.50 -10.58 -37.84
C THR A 293 -1.71 -9.84 -36.53
N ILE A 294 -0.91 -8.83 -36.20
CA ILE A 294 -1.12 -7.95 -35.04
C ILE A 294 -2.47 -7.24 -35.16
N PHE A 295 -2.82 -6.68 -36.31
CA PHE A 295 -4.11 -6.02 -36.52
C PHE A 295 -5.26 -7.00 -36.49
N SER A 296 -5.11 -8.22 -37.01
CA SER A 296 -6.12 -9.27 -36.92
C SER A 296 -6.27 -9.79 -35.49
N SER A 297 -5.18 -9.90 -34.74
CA SER A 297 -5.13 -10.30 -33.33
C SER A 297 -5.69 -9.20 -32.45
N ILE A 298 -5.43 -7.93 -32.77
CA ILE A 298 -6.02 -6.75 -32.13
C ILE A 298 -7.50 -6.66 -32.48
N CYS A 299 -7.90 -6.86 -33.74
CA CYS A 299 -9.31 -6.91 -34.15
C CYS A 299 -10.03 -8.11 -33.56
N PHE A 300 -9.37 -9.26 -33.41
CA PHE A 300 -9.90 -10.45 -32.78
C PHE A 300 -10.00 -10.24 -31.27
N PHE A 301 -8.99 -9.64 -30.64
CA PHE A 301 -9.00 -9.24 -29.23
C PHE A 301 -10.06 -8.18 -28.98
N PHE A 302 -10.28 -7.23 -29.90
CA PHE A 302 -11.37 -6.27 -29.84
C PHE A 302 -12.73 -6.90 -30.19
N ARG A 303 -12.81 -7.94 -31.03
CA ARG A 303 -14.06 -8.68 -31.30
C ARG A 303 -14.42 -9.63 -30.16
N VAL A 304 -13.45 -10.22 -29.49
CA VAL A 304 -13.57 -11.06 -28.30
C VAL A 304 -13.81 -10.18 -27.07
N LYS A 305 -13.13 -9.04 -26.93
CA LYS A 305 -13.44 -8.01 -25.93
C LYS A 305 -14.81 -7.40 -26.20
N LYS A 306 -15.21 -7.15 -27.45
CA LYS A 306 -16.57 -6.69 -27.80
C LYS A 306 -17.63 -7.78 -27.64
N ARG A 307 -17.26 -9.08 -27.62
CA ARG A 307 -18.16 -10.20 -27.28
C ARG A 307 -18.22 -10.50 -25.76
N ARG A 308 -17.12 -10.31 -25.02
CA ARG A 308 -17.06 -10.39 -23.55
C ARG A 308 -17.69 -9.16 -22.91
N VAL A 309 -17.44 -7.97 -23.44
CA VAL A 309 -18.19 -6.75 -23.12
C VAL A 309 -19.67 -6.95 -23.46
N LYS A 310 -20.05 -7.66 -24.54
CA LYS A 310 -21.48 -7.96 -24.79
C LYS A 310 -22.11 -8.99 -23.85
N LEU A 311 -21.33 -9.81 -23.15
CA LEU A 311 -21.82 -10.79 -22.16
C LEU A 311 -21.73 -10.25 -20.72
N GLU A 312 -20.84 -9.30 -20.44
CA GLU A 312 -20.75 -8.58 -19.14
C GLU A 312 -21.60 -7.29 -19.12
N GLN A 313 -22.08 -6.82 -20.28
CA GLN A 313 -22.96 -5.65 -20.42
C GLN A 313 -24.44 -5.97 -20.19
N ASP A 314 -24.81 -7.24 -19.98
CA ASP A 314 -26.17 -7.62 -19.55
C ASP A 314 -26.35 -7.57 -18.02
N GLU A 315 -25.27 -7.60 -17.22
CA GLU A 315 -25.36 -7.49 -15.75
C GLU A 315 -24.83 -6.16 -15.17
N ASN A 316 -24.06 -5.37 -15.94
CA ASN A 316 -23.44 -4.12 -15.45
C ASN A 316 -23.94 -2.82 -16.15
N SER A 317 -25.09 -2.88 -16.81
CA SER A 317 -25.65 -1.75 -17.58
C SER A 317 -26.25 -0.64 -16.71
N GLU A 318 -26.58 -0.91 -15.45
CA GLU A 318 -27.18 0.09 -14.55
C GLU A 318 -26.14 0.99 -13.85
N GLU A 319 -25.00 0.45 -13.40
CA GLU A 319 -23.98 1.20 -12.62
C GLU A 319 -23.21 2.23 -13.45
N VAL A 320 -22.96 1.98 -14.74
CA VAL A 320 -22.27 2.94 -15.63
C VAL A 320 -23.21 4.11 -16.02
N SER A 321 -24.53 3.88 -16.04
CA SER A 321 -25.52 4.93 -16.39
C SER A 321 -25.66 6.01 -15.31
N LEU A 322 -25.45 5.67 -14.03
CA LEU A 322 -25.55 6.61 -12.91
C LEU A 322 -24.37 7.59 -12.86
N VAL A 323 -23.15 7.12 -13.16
CA VAL A 323 -21.93 7.95 -13.11
C VAL A 323 -21.88 8.97 -14.26
N GLU A 324 -22.38 8.63 -15.45
CA GLU A 324 -22.52 9.59 -16.56
C GLU A 324 -23.64 10.63 -16.29
N SER A 325 -24.68 10.27 -15.51
CA SER A 325 -25.78 11.19 -15.19
C SER A 325 -25.45 12.28 -14.17
N LEU A 326 -24.37 12.12 -13.40
CA LEU A 326 -23.96 13.02 -12.31
C LEU A 326 -22.88 14.04 -12.72
N GLN A 327 -22.48 14.06 -13.99
CA GLN A 327 -21.43 14.96 -14.47
C GLN A 327 -21.99 16.33 -14.86
N TYR A 328 -21.51 17.37 -14.20
CA TYR A 328 -21.79 18.77 -14.55
C TYR A 328 -20.75 19.32 -15.52
N ASP A 329 -21.17 20.19 -16.43
CA ASP A 329 -20.25 20.94 -17.26
C ASP A 329 -19.59 22.08 -16.47
N PHE A 330 -18.31 22.34 -16.77
CA PHE A 330 -17.54 23.37 -16.07
C PHE A 330 -18.14 24.77 -16.20
N GLU A 331 -18.78 25.10 -17.32
CA GLU A 331 -19.35 26.43 -17.55
C GLU A 331 -20.57 26.69 -16.68
N THR A 332 -21.42 25.68 -16.49
CA THR A 332 -22.54 25.72 -15.54
C THR A 332 -22.03 25.96 -14.13
N ILE A 333 -20.98 25.24 -13.70
CA ILE A 333 -20.43 25.42 -12.35
C ILE A 333 -19.75 26.79 -12.19
N ARG A 334 -18.98 27.22 -13.19
CA ARG A 334 -18.34 28.54 -13.20
C ARG A 334 -19.38 29.65 -13.13
N SER A 335 -20.48 29.54 -13.87
CA SER A 335 -21.56 30.53 -13.83
C SER A 335 -22.31 30.48 -12.50
N ALA A 336 -22.56 29.29 -11.96
CA ALA A 336 -23.26 29.12 -10.69
C ALA A 336 -22.50 29.71 -9.50
N THR A 337 -21.17 29.73 -9.54
CA THR A 337 -20.30 30.27 -8.47
C THR A 337 -19.83 31.70 -8.71
N ASP A 338 -20.31 32.37 -9.77
CA ASP A 338 -19.81 33.68 -10.21
C ASP A 338 -18.29 33.67 -10.41
N ASP A 339 -17.82 32.76 -11.27
CA ASP A 339 -16.40 32.49 -11.55
C ASP A 339 -15.56 32.18 -10.30
N PHE A 340 -16.13 31.43 -9.36
CA PHE A 340 -15.50 31.12 -8.07
C PHE A 340 -15.10 32.39 -7.30
N SER A 341 -15.96 33.42 -7.34
CA SER A 341 -15.78 34.68 -6.62
C SER A 341 -15.53 34.45 -5.12
N ASP A 342 -14.59 35.20 -4.55
CA ASP A 342 -14.31 35.17 -3.11
C ASP A 342 -15.54 35.58 -2.28
N ALA A 343 -16.47 36.36 -2.84
CA ALA A 343 -17.74 36.71 -2.18
C ALA A 343 -18.64 35.48 -1.92
N ASN A 344 -18.48 34.44 -2.73
CA ASN A 344 -19.21 33.18 -2.60
C ASN A 344 -18.43 32.13 -1.81
N LYS A 345 -17.24 32.44 -1.29
CA LYS A 345 -16.39 31.47 -0.61
C LYS A 345 -16.96 31.13 0.77
N LEU A 346 -17.26 29.85 0.97
CA LEU A 346 -17.75 29.31 2.24
C LEU A 346 -16.62 28.92 3.19
N GLY A 347 -15.46 28.54 2.63
CA GLY A 347 -14.29 28.16 3.41
C GLY A 347 -13.16 27.63 2.53
N GLN A 348 -11.99 27.45 3.14
CA GLN A 348 -10.83 26.85 2.48
C GLN A 348 -10.04 26.01 3.49
N GLY A 349 -9.78 24.76 3.13
CA GLY A 349 -8.95 23.83 3.91
C GLY A 349 -7.77 23.31 3.09
N GLY A 350 -7.06 22.30 3.63
CA GLY A 350 -5.96 21.62 2.94
C GLY A 350 -6.37 20.93 1.64
N PHE A 351 -7.67 20.71 1.45
CA PHE A 351 -8.27 19.97 0.34
C PHE A 351 -8.84 20.86 -0.76
N GLY A 352 -8.76 22.19 -0.61
CA GLY A 352 -9.28 23.15 -1.59
C GLY A 352 -10.29 24.13 -0.99
N ALA A 353 -10.83 24.98 -1.86
CA ALA A 353 -11.80 26.00 -1.49
C ALA A 353 -13.22 25.52 -1.82
N VAL A 354 -14.16 25.89 -0.96
CA VAL A 354 -15.58 25.59 -1.10
C VAL A 354 -16.34 26.89 -1.36
N TYR A 355 -17.19 26.89 -2.38
CA TYR A 355 -17.97 28.05 -2.80
C TYR A 355 -19.47 27.75 -2.75
N LYS A 356 -20.27 28.73 -2.37
CA LYS A 356 -21.71 28.73 -2.58
C LYS A 356 -21.98 28.97 -4.05
N GLY A 357 -22.82 28.13 -4.65
CA GLY A 357 -23.30 28.32 -6.00
C GLY A 357 -24.81 28.36 -6.06
N ARG A 358 -25.34 28.92 -7.13
CA ARG A 358 -26.76 28.86 -7.47
C ARG A 358 -26.93 28.37 -8.91
N LEU A 359 -27.51 27.20 -9.07
CA LEU A 359 -27.82 26.63 -10.39
C LEU A 359 -28.93 27.44 -11.08
N ALA A 360 -29.04 27.31 -12.40
CA ALA A 360 -30.05 28.03 -13.20
C ALA A 360 -31.50 27.72 -12.79
N ASN A 361 -31.74 26.53 -12.24
CA ASN A 361 -33.04 26.14 -11.67
C ASN A 361 -33.33 26.75 -10.29
N GLY A 362 -32.43 27.59 -9.77
CA GLY A 362 -32.56 28.27 -8.48
C GLY A 362 -31.98 27.51 -7.28
N THR A 363 -31.59 26.25 -7.45
CA THR A 363 -31.06 25.40 -6.38
C THR A 363 -29.69 25.89 -5.91
N TYR A 364 -29.53 26.06 -4.59
CA TYR A 364 -28.23 26.35 -3.98
C TYR A 364 -27.38 25.08 -3.84
N ILE A 365 -26.09 25.20 -4.15
CA ILE A 365 -25.11 24.12 -4.11
C ILE A 365 -23.85 24.55 -3.37
N ALA A 366 -23.12 23.59 -2.82
CA ALA A 366 -21.77 23.78 -2.33
C ALA A 366 -20.77 23.16 -3.30
N VAL A 367 -19.82 23.95 -3.78
CA VAL A 367 -18.87 23.59 -4.83
C VAL A 367 -17.47 23.51 -4.24
N LYS A 368 -16.98 22.28 -4.01
CA LYS A 368 -15.61 22.02 -3.53
C LYS A 368 -14.68 21.90 -4.73
N ARG A 369 -13.82 22.90 -4.93
CA ARG A 369 -12.81 22.91 -6.00
C ARG A 369 -11.48 22.44 -5.43
N LEU A 370 -11.07 21.24 -5.80
CA LEU A 370 -9.83 20.64 -5.31
C LEU A 370 -8.61 21.30 -5.96
N SER A 371 -7.49 21.34 -5.25
CA SER A 371 -6.25 21.95 -5.73
C SER A 371 -5.69 21.23 -6.97
N LYS A 372 -5.31 21.98 -8.01
CA LYS A 372 -4.91 21.44 -9.32
C LYS A 372 -3.64 20.58 -9.33
N ASN A 373 -2.75 20.76 -8.35
CA ASN A 373 -1.37 20.25 -8.36
C ASN A 373 -1.02 19.31 -7.20
N SER A 374 -1.98 18.70 -6.52
CA SER A 374 -1.69 17.73 -5.46
C SER A 374 -2.10 16.32 -5.90
N GLU A 375 -1.17 15.36 -5.84
CA GLU A 375 -1.49 13.93 -5.99
C GLU A 375 -2.56 13.47 -4.98
N GLN A 376 -2.62 14.16 -3.86
CA GLN A 376 -3.63 13.99 -2.83
C GLN A 376 -5.04 14.37 -3.32
N GLY A 377 -5.20 15.50 -4.02
CA GLY A 377 -6.49 15.93 -4.56
C GLY A 377 -7.08 14.94 -5.57
N ASP A 378 -6.24 14.24 -6.34
CA ASP A 378 -6.68 13.21 -7.29
C ASP A 378 -7.25 11.99 -6.57
N ARG A 379 -6.57 11.56 -5.51
CA ARG A 379 -7.02 10.43 -4.69
C ARG A 379 -8.32 10.75 -3.97
N GLU A 380 -8.44 11.96 -3.42
CA GLU A 380 -9.64 12.43 -2.75
C GLU A 380 -10.82 12.55 -3.72
N PHE A 381 -10.61 13.14 -4.90
CA PHE A 381 -11.62 13.21 -5.94
C PHE A 381 -12.16 11.83 -6.32
N LYS A 382 -11.24 10.88 -6.60
CA LYS A 382 -11.62 9.51 -6.97
C LYS A 382 -12.37 8.83 -5.83
N THR A 383 -11.93 9.04 -4.59
CA THR A 383 -12.57 8.49 -3.39
C THR A 383 -13.98 9.06 -3.25
N GLU A 384 -14.16 10.38 -3.27
CA GLU A 384 -15.48 10.99 -3.08
C GLU A 384 -16.45 10.65 -4.22
N VAL A 385 -16.01 10.65 -5.49
CA VAL A 385 -16.87 10.28 -6.62
C VAL A 385 -17.28 8.80 -6.57
N THR A 386 -16.34 7.90 -6.21
CA THR A 386 -16.63 6.46 -6.20
C THR A 386 -17.47 6.04 -4.99
N LEU A 387 -17.24 6.68 -3.83
CA LEU A 387 -17.89 6.31 -2.57
C LEU A 387 -19.19 7.08 -2.33
N VAL A 388 -19.14 8.41 -2.42
CA VAL A 388 -20.21 9.28 -1.92
C VAL A 388 -21.37 9.36 -2.90
N ALA A 389 -21.13 9.14 -4.19
CA ALA A 389 -22.20 9.07 -5.19
C ALA A 389 -23.26 8.00 -4.87
N GLN A 390 -22.89 6.97 -4.09
CA GLN A 390 -23.77 5.87 -3.71
C GLN A 390 -24.36 6.02 -2.29
N LEU A 391 -23.96 7.03 -1.53
CA LEU A 391 -24.42 7.24 -0.16
C LEU A 391 -25.63 8.16 -0.12
N GLN A 392 -26.72 7.67 0.48
CA GLN A 392 -27.94 8.44 0.68
C GLN A 392 -28.46 8.21 2.09
N HIS A 393 -28.24 9.19 2.95
CA HIS A 393 -28.72 9.14 4.33
C HIS A 393 -28.95 10.55 4.87
N ARG A 394 -29.97 10.73 5.71
CA ARG A 394 -30.38 12.04 6.25
C ARG A 394 -29.26 12.76 7.03
N ASN A 395 -28.36 11.98 7.64
CA ASN A 395 -27.23 12.48 8.43
C ASN A 395 -25.89 12.47 7.69
N LEU A 396 -25.88 12.36 6.35
CA LEU A 396 -24.69 12.56 5.52
C LEU A 396 -24.96 13.71 4.53
N VAL A 397 -23.91 14.44 4.14
CA VAL A 397 -24.00 15.44 3.07
C VAL A 397 -24.07 14.73 1.72
N ARG A 398 -25.11 15.03 0.94
CA ARG A 398 -25.35 14.40 -0.36
C ARG A 398 -24.46 15.01 -1.45
N LEU A 399 -23.69 14.16 -2.12
CA LEU A 399 -23.03 14.50 -3.39
C LEU A 399 -24.10 14.56 -4.49
N LEU A 400 -24.23 15.71 -5.14
CA LEU A 400 -25.14 15.94 -6.26
C LEU A 400 -24.49 15.62 -7.61
N GLY A 401 -23.16 15.69 -7.68
CA GLY A 401 -22.41 15.39 -8.88
C GLY A 401 -20.97 15.86 -8.83
N PHE A 402 -20.29 15.78 -9.97
CA PHE A 402 -18.90 16.19 -10.11
C PHE A 402 -18.65 16.86 -11.46
N CYS A 403 -17.56 17.62 -11.57
CA CYS A 403 -17.05 18.15 -12.82
C CYS A 403 -15.56 17.81 -12.97
N LEU A 404 -15.22 17.20 -14.10
CA LEU A 404 -13.86 16.84 -14.49
C LEU A 404 -13.57 17.40 -15.88
N LYS A 405 -12.75 18.48 -15.97
CA LYS A 405 -12.38 19.12 -17.25
C LYS A 405 -11.01 19.79 -17.17
N ALA A 406 -10.10 19.47 -18.09
CA ALA A 406 -8.81 20.18 -18.26
C ALA A 406 -8.01 20.42 -16.96
N GLY A 407 -8.01 19.46 -16.03
CA GLY A 407 -7.30 19.55 -14.73
C GLY A 407 -8.14 20.16 -13.59
N GLU A 408 -9.38 20.56 -13.85
CA GLU A 408 -10.35 20.92 -12.81
C GLU A 408 -10.97 19.66 -12.21
N ARG A 409 -10.93 19.55 -10.89
CA ARG A 409 -11.56 18.48 -10.11
C ARG A 409 -12.51 19.13 -9.12
N ILE A 410 -13.80 19.06 -9.43
CA ILE A 410 -14.83 19.79 -8.70
C ILE A 410 -15.92 18.83 -8.25
N LEU A 411 -16.29 18.93 -6.98
CA LEU A 411 -17.36 18.14 -6.37
C LEU A 411 -18.51 19.09 -6.02
N ILE A 412 -19.73 18.67 -6.35
CA ILE A 412 -20.95 19.45 -6.15
C ILE A 412 -21.79 18.76 -5.10
N TYR A 413 -22.00 19.43 -3.98
CA TYR A 413 -22.77 18.97 -2.84
C TYR A 413 -24.05 19.77 -2.66
N GLU A 414 -25.01 19.22 -1.90
CA GLU A 414 -26.11 20.01 -1.38
C GLU A 414 -25.57 21.17 -0.52
N TYR A 415 -26.21 22.33 -0.60
CA TYR A 415 -25.85 23.47 0.26
C TYR A 415 -26.49 23.27 1.64
N VAL A 416 -25.66 23.31 2.68
CA VAL A 416 -26.06 23.15 4.09
C VAL A 416 -25.88 24.51 4.79
N PRO A 417 -26.97 25.19 5.21
CA PRO A 417 -26.93 26.62 5.50
C PRO A 417 -26.31 27.01 6.84
N ASN A 418 -26.43 26.19 7.88
CA ASN A 418 -25.89 26.50 9.22
C ASN A 418 -24.42 26.08 9.36
N THR A 419 -23.65 26.08 8.28
CA THR A 419 -22.19 25.86 8.27
C THR A 419 -21.76 24.62 9.08
N SER A 420 -20.57 24.63 9.70
CA SER A 420 -20.03 23.51 10.47
C SER A 420 -20.27 23.65 11.97
N LEU A 421 -20.46 22.53 12.66
CA LEU A 421 -20.58 22.42 14.11
C LEU A 421 -19.40 23.07 14.86
N ASN A 422 -18.20 23.08 14.27
CA ASN A 422 -17.03 23.77 14.80
C ASN A 422 -17.27 25.28 15.08
N HIS A 423 -18.15 25.93 14.31
CA HIS A 423 -18.50 27.33 14.53
C HIS A 423 -19.35 27.47 15.81
N PHE A 424 -20.37 26.62 15.93
CA PHE A 424 -21.32 26.69 17.04
C PHE A 424 -20.74 26.24 18.38
N ILE A 425 -19.82 25.27 18.42
CA ILE A 425 -19.29 24.79 19.72
C ILE A 425 -18.29 25.78 20.32
N PHE A 426 -17.52 26.49 19.48
CA PHE A 426 -16.34 27.23 19.93
C PHE A 426 -16.43 28.74 19.75
N ASP A 427 -17.41 29.26 19.01
CA ASP A 427 -17.71 30.69 18.99
C ASP A 427 -18.65 31.03 20.16
N PRO A 428 -18.24 31.92 21.09
CA PRO A 428 -19.06 32.26 22.26
C PRO A 428 -20.45 32.80 21.95
N ILE A 429 -20.64 33.43 20.78
CA ILE A 429 -21.93 34.00 20.35
C ILE A 429 -22.85 32.86 19.89
N ASP A 430 -22.33 31.94 19.09
CA ASP A 430 -23.12 30.87 18.52
C ASP A 430 -23.32 29.68 19.46
N GLN A 431 -22.42 29.50 20.43
CA GLN A 431 -22.53 28.52 21.50
C GLN A 431 -23.82 28.68 22.31
N ALA A 432 -24.32 29.90 22.43
CA ALA A 432 -25.61 30.19 23.09
C ALA A 432 -26.83 29.60 22.35
N HIS A 433 -26.69 29.27 21.06
CA HIS A 433 -27.76 28.65 20.26
C HIS A 433 -27.79 27.11 20.38
N LEU A 434 -26.79 26.50 21.04
CA LEU A 434 -26.72 25.06 21.27
C LEU A 434 -27.09 24.71 22.71
N ASP A 435 -28.39 24.64 22.97
CA ASP A 435 -28.90 24.06 24.21
C ASP A 435 -28.65 22.54 24.29
N TRP A 436 -28.96 21.94 25.44
CA TRP A 436 -28.72 20.52 25.67
C TRP A 436 -29.48 19.64 24.68
N GLU A 437 -30.75 19.95 24.41
CA GLU A 437 -31.60 19.18 23.51
C GLU A 437 -31.02 19.17 22.10
N THR A 438 -30.57 20.33 21.61
CA THR A 438 -29.93 20.46 20.30
C THR A 438 -28.60 19.69 20.25
N ARG A 439 -27.76 19.79 21.28
CA ARG A 439 -26.50 19.03 21.35
C ARG A 439 -26.75 17.51 21.38
N TYR A 440 -27.74 17.06 22.13
CA TYR A 440 -28.14 15.65 22.19
C TYR A 440 -28.64 15.16 20.82
N LYS A 441 -29.50 15.95 20.16
CA LYS A 441 -29.99 15.68 18.80
C LYS A 441 -28.83 15.58 17.79
N ILE A 442 -27.83 16.45 17.90
CA ILE A 442 -26.62 16.43 17.09
C ILE A 442 -25.80 15.15 17.36
N ILE A 443 -25.50 14.81 18.62
CA ILE A 443 -24.76 13.58 18.95
C ILE A 443 -25.46 12.35 18.38
N GLY A 444 -26.78 12.23 18.59
CA GLY A 444 -27.57 11.11 18.09
C GLY A 444 -27.64 11.06 16.56
N GLY A 445 -27.69 12.19 15.88
CA GLY A 445 -27.66 12.24 14.42
C GLY A 445 -26.32 11.82 13.83
N ILE A 446 -25.21 12.19 14.47
CA ILE A 446 -23.87 11.76 14.06
C ILE A 446 -23.70 10.26 14.26
N ALA A 447 -24.15 9.72 15.39
CA ALA A 447 -24.13 8.29 15.66
C ALA A 447 -24.92 7.50 14.59
N ARG A 448 -26.11 7.98 14.20
CA ARG A 448 -26.89 7.38 13.09
C ARG A 448 -26.15 7.45 11.76
N GLY A 449 -25.48 8.57 11.47
CA GLY A 449 -24.66 8.70 10.25
C GLY A 449 -23.51 7.70 10.22
N LEU A 450 -22.80 7.51 11.33
CA LEU A 450 -21.71 6.53 11.46
C LEU A 450 -22.21 5.09 11.37
N LEU A 451 -23.33 4.77 12.05
CA LEU A 451 -23.95 3.44 11.97
C LEU A 451 -24.27 3.08 10.52
N TYR A 452 -24.84 4.03 9.77
CA TYR A 452 -25.12 3.84 8.37
C TYR A 452 -23.85 3.53 7.56
N LEU A 453 -22.75 4.27 7.79
CA LEU A 453 -21.48 4.02 7.10
C LEU A 453 -20.84 2.67 7.45
N HIS A 454 -21.01 2.21 8.69
CA HIS A 454 -20.32 1.02 9.20
C HIS A 454 -21.07 -0.28 8.94
N GLU A 455 -22.41 -0.25 8.96
CA GLU A 455 -23.26 -1.44 8.94
C GLU A 455 -24.39 -1.39 7.90
N ASP A 456 -25.10 -0.26 7.73
CA ASP A 456 -26.32 -0.24 6.89
C ASP A 456 -26.07 0.11 5.42
N SER A 457 -24.91 0.64 5.07
CA SER A 457 -24.53 0.90 3.68
C SER A 457 -24.12 -0.38 2.96
N ARG A 458 -24.31 -0.43 1.63
CA ARG A 458 -23.96 -1.59 0.79
C ARG A 458 -22.51 -2.04 0.97
N LEU A 459 -21.62 -1.08 1.23
CA LEU A 459 -20.21 -1.30 1.53
C LEU A 459 -19.91 -0.69 2.90
N ARG A 460 -19.05 -1.34 3.69
CA ARG A 460 -18.58 -0.77 4.97
C ARG A 460 -17.55 0.31 4.69
N ILE A 461 -17.77 1.51 5.23
CA ILE A 461 -16.96 2.70 4.98
C ILE A 461 -16.39 3.23 6.30
N ILE A 462 -15.08 3.38 6.37
CA ILE A 462 -14.40 4.04 7.50
C ILE A 462 -14.07 5.48 7.11
N HIS A 463 -14.59 6.47 7.85
CA HIS A 463 -14.49 7.90 7.53
C HIS A 463 -13.07 8.45 7.75
N ARG A 464 -12.42 8.09 8.86
CA ARG A 464 -11.04 8.43 9.27
C ARG A 464 -10.72 9.90 9.56
N ASP A 465 -11.57 10.84 9.21
CA ASP A 465 -11.40 12.27 9.58
C ASP A 465 -12.67 12.88 10.19
N LEU A 466 -13.25 12.19 11.18
CA LEU A 466 -14.43 12.71 11.88
C LEU A 466 -13.99 13.76 12.92
N LYS A 467 -14.51 14.98 12.79
CA LYS A 467 -14.20 16.16 13.63
C LYS A 467 -15.31 17.22 13.50
N PRO A 468 -15.39 18.25 14.38
CA PRO A 468 -16.49 19.21 14.35
C PRO A 468 -16.58 20.02 13.05
N SER A 469 -15.46 20.27 12.36
CA SER A 469 -15.48 20.99 11.08
C SER A 469 -16.10 20.18 9.93
N ASN A 470 -16.18 18.86 10.09
CA ASN A 470 -16.72 17.93 9.10
C ASN A 470 -18.17 17.52 9.43
N ILE A 471 -18.78 18.14 10.45
CA ILE A 471 -20.21 18.00 10.76
C ILE A 471 -20.89 19.29 10.35
N LEU A 472 -21.70 19.26 9.28
CA LEU A 472 -22.49 20.41 8.86
C LEU A 472 -23.88 20.37 9.50
N LEU A 473 -24.51 21.54 9.66
CA LEU A 473 -25.84 21.67 10.26
C LEU A 473 -26.85 22.21 9.23
N ASP A 474 -27.96 21.48 9.04
CA ASP A 474 -29.05 21.97 8.20
C ASP A 474 -29.91 23.03 8.90
N GLU A 475 -30.94 23.52 8.21
CA GLU A 475 -31.85 24.59 8.68
C GLU A 475 -32.48 24.27 10.04
N ASP A 476 -32.70 22.99 10.35
CA ASP A 476 -33.31 22.51 11.58
C ASP A 476 -32.27 22.02 12.61
N MET A 477 -31.01 22.42 12.44
CA MET A 477 -29.87 22.00 13.28
C MET A 477 -29.64 20.48 13.30
N ASN A 478 -30.06 19.75 12.26
CA ASN A 478 -29.70 18.34 12.14
C ASN A 478 -28.25 18.21 11.62
N PRO A 479 -27.47 17.26 12.15
CA PRO A 479 -26.11 17.03 11.70
C PRO A 479 -26.05 16.23 10.40
N LYS A 480 -25.12 16.62 9.52
CA LYS A 480 -24.73 15.92 8.31
C LYS A 480 -23.21 15.74 8.27
N ILE A 481 -22.75 14.50 8.22
CA ILE A 481 -21.32 14.17 8.09
C ILE A 481 -20.86 14.51 6.66
N ALA A 482 -19.75 15.24 6.55
CA ALA A 482 -19.15 15.72 5.32
C ALA A 482 -17.68 15.30 5.21
N ASP A 483 -17.08 15.54 4.05
CA ASP A 483 -15.64 15.40 3.77
C ASP A 483 -15.10 13.95 3.82
N PHE A 484 -15.48 13.17 2.80
CA PHE A 484 -15.10 11.75 2.66
C PHE A 484 -13.78 11.53 1.90
N GLY A 485 -12.99 12.58 1.65
CA GLY A 485 -11.74 12.47 0.87
C GLY A 485 -10.73 11.44 1.43
N MET A 486 -10.79 11.18 2.74
CA MET A 486 -9.94 10.20 3.42
C MET A 486 -10.59 8.84 3.67
N ALA A 487 -11.86 8.68 3.26
CA ALA A 487 -12.62 7.48 3.55
C ALA A 487 -12.01 6.23 2.88
N ARG A 488 -12.29 5.05 3.46
CA ARG A 488 -11.82 3.76 2.95
C ARG A 488 -12.95 2.73 2.97
N LEU A 489 -12.98 1.92 1.93
CA LEU A 489 -13.89 0.78 1.79
C LEU A 489 -13.31 -0.46 2.45
N PHE A 490 -14.16 -1.17 3.20
CA PHE A 490 -13.94 -2.55 3.60
C PHE A 490 -14.89 -3.46 2.82
N MET A 491 -14.35 -4.60 2.38
CA MET A 491 -15.16 -5.74 1.97
C MET A 491 -15.92 -6.27 3.21
N MET A 492 -17.06 -6.93 3.01
CA MET A 492 -17.99 -7.29 4.11
C MET A 492 -17.34 -8.11 5.25
N ASP A 493 -16.31 -8.90 4.96
CA ASP A 493 -15.55 -9.73 5.91
C ASP A 493 -14.37 -8.99 6.56
N GLN A 494 -13.94 -7.86 6.00
CA GLN A 494 -12.83 -7.09 6.52
C GLN A 494 -13.25 -6.27 7.76
N THR A 495 -12.59 -6.53 8.88
CA THR A 495 -12.83 -5.83 10.16
C THR A 495 -11.78 -4.77 10.47
N GLN A 496 -10.62 -4.84 9.83
CA GLN A 496 -9.49 -3.93 10.01
C GLN A 496 -8.73 -3.77 8.68
N GLY A 497 -8.17 -2.58 8.46
CA GLY A 497 -7.25 -2.29 7.38
C GLY A 497 -5.98 -1.66 7.91
N ASP A 498 -4.89 -1.86 7.19
CA ASP A 498 -3.57 -1.34 7.56
C ASP A 498 -3.09 -0.34 6.48
N THR A 499 -2.34 0.67 6.88
CA THR A 499 -1.78 1.65 5.95
C THR A 499 -0.47 2.23 6.45
N ASN A 500 0.50 2.37 5.54
CA ASN A 500 1.76 3.05 5.80
C ASN A 500 1.64 4.58 5.73
N THR A 501 0.46 5.11 5.37
CA THR A 501 0.22 6.55 5.27
C THR A 501 -0.82 7.00 6.31
N ILE A 502 -0.34 7.69 7.34
CA ILE A 502 -1.19 8.29 8.37
C ILE A 502 -1.74 9.62 7.84
N VAL A 503 -3.06 9.71 7.69
CA VAL A 503 -3.78 10.93 7.34
C VAL A 503 -5.05 11.04 8.19
N GLY A 504 -5.37 12.26 8.59
CA GLY A 504 -6.47 12.59 9.50
C GLY A 504 -6.08 13.79 10.37
N THR A 505 -7.00 14.24 11.22
CA THR A 505 -6.76 15.40 12.09
C THR A 505 -6.22 14.97 13.45
N TYR A 506 -5.07 15.55 13.83
CA TYR A 506 -4.46 15.29 15.13
C TYR A 506 -5.42 15.61 16.28
N GLY A 507 -5.41 14.79 17.34
CA GLY A 507 -6.38 14.84 18.44
C GLY A 507 -7.62 13.98 18.24
N TYR A 508 -8.04 13.74 16.98
CA TYR A 508 -9.18 12.85 16.67
C TYR A 508 -8.74 11.46 16.21
N MET A 509 -7.47 11.30 15.85
CA MET A 509 -6.93 10.02 15.38
C MET A 509 -6.73 9.04 16.54
N ALA A 510 -7.23 7.83 16.36
CA ALA A 510 -7.04 6.75 17.32
C ALA A 510 -5.55 6.38 17.49
N PRO A 511 -5.05 6.10 18.71
CA PRO A 511 -3.65 5.76 18.95
C PRO A 511 -3.14 4.59 18.11
N GLU A 512 -3.93 3.51 17.96
CA GLU A 512 -3.54 2.36 17.15
C GLU A 512 -3.41 2.69 15.65
N TYR A 513 -4.17 3.68 15.19
CA TYR A 513 -4.08 4.18 13.83
C TYR A 513 -2.80 5.00 13.64
N VAL A 514 -2.46 5.86 14.59
CA VAL A 514 -1.24 6.69 14.55
C VAL A 514 0.03 5.84 14.70
N ILE A 515 0.03 4.87 15.61
CA ILE A 515 1.23 4.10 15.97
C ILE A 515 1.48 2.97 14.96
N TYR A 516 0.43 2.26 14.53
CA TYR A 516 0.56 1.03 13.74
C TYR A 516 -0.04 1.14 12.34
N GLY A 517 -0.64 2.28 11.96
CA GLY A 517 -1.35 2.40 10.70
C GLY A 517 -2.65 1.62 10.61
N ARG A 518 -3.15 1.11 11.74
CA ARG A 518 -4.33 0.22 11.80
C ARG A 518 -5.61 1.03 11.93
N PHE A 519 -6.49 0.96 10.94
CA PHE A 519 -7.79 1.62 10.97
C PHE A 519 -8.93 0.61 10.91
N SER A 520 -10.05 0.94 11.54
CA SER A 520 -11.26 0.11 11.58
C SER A 520 -12.46 0.98 11.95
N VAL A 521 -13.65 0.38 12.07
CA VAL A 521 -14.83 1.04 12.67
C VAL A 521 -14.52 1.63 14.04
N LYS A 522 -13.61 1.01 14.80
CA LYS A 522 -13.20 1.50 16.13
C LYS A 522 -12.39 2.79 16.08
N SER A 523 -11.71 3.05 14.96
CA SER A 523 -10.97 4.30 14.75
C SER A 523 -11.94 5.49 14.65
N ASP A 524 -13.04 5.35 13.90
CA ASP A 524 -14.10 6.35 13.82
C ASP A 524 -14.85 6.49 15.16
N VAL A 525 -15.04 5.39 15.89
CA VAL A 525 -15.66 5.41 17.24
C VAL A 525 -14.81 6.23 18.21
N PHE A 526 -13.48 6.14 18.13
CA PHE A 526 -12.60 7.00 18.95
C PHE A 526 -12.76 8.47 18.59
N SER A 527 -12.72 8.81 17.30
CA SER A 527 -12.95 10.19 16.84
C SER A 527 -14.32 10.72 17.28
N PHE A 528 -15.35 9.87 17.25
CA PHE A 528 -16.69 10.20 17.77
C PHE A 528 -16.68 10.44 19.28
N GLY A 529 -15.95 9.65 20.07
CA GLY A 529 -15.79 9.89 21.51
C GLY A 529 -15.16 11.25 21.81
N VAL A 530 -14.12 11.62 21.07
CA VAL A 530 -13.49 12.95 21.15
C VAL A 530 -14.51 14.05 20.81
N LEU A 531 -15.24 13.87 19.71
CA LEU A 531 -16.27 14.81 19.26
C LEU A 531 -17.34 15.05 20.33
N VAL A 532 -17.81 13.98 20.99
CA VAL A 532 -18.79 14.08 22.08
C VAL A 532 -18.23 14.92 23.22
N LEU A 533 -16.97 14.74 23.62
CA LEU A 533 -16.36 15.56 24.69
C LEU A 533 -16.31 17.04 24.32
N GLU A 534 -16.00 17.38 23.08
CA GLU A 534 -16.00 18.77 22.63
C GLU A 534 -17.42 19.35 22.60
N ILE A 535 -18.42 18.58 22.16
CA ILE A 535 -19.83 18.99 22.21
C ILE A 535 -20.28 19.22 23.66
N LEU A 536 -19.92 18.34 24.59
CA LEU A 536 -20.33 18.46 25.99
C LEU A 536 -19.65 19.64 26.70
N SER A 537 -18.37 19.86 26.43
CA SER A 537 -17.55 20.83 27.16
C SER A 537 -17.53 22.22 26.56
N GLY A 538 -17.84 22.35 25.27
CA GLY A 538 -17.63 23.59 24.54
C GLY A 538 -16.15 23.95 24.37
N LYS A 539 -15.22 23.02 24.65
CA LYS A 539 -13.76 23.28 24.66
C LYS A 539 -13.06 22.50 23.56
N ARG A 540 -12.13 23.16 22.86
CA ARG A 540 -11.32 22.56 21.78
C ARG A 540 -10.25 21.65 22.38
N ILE A 541 -10.08 20.45 21.82
CA ILE A 541 -9.02 19.52 22.24
C ILE A 541 -7.61 20.08 22.01
N SER A 542 -7.41 20.88 20.96
CA SER A 542 -6.11 21.43 20.56
C SER A 542 -5.63 22.64 21.37
N SER A 543 -6.50 23.26 22.16
CA SER A 543 -6.20 24.50 22.91
C SER A 543 -6.78 24.50 24.31
N PHE A 544 -7.08 23.31 24.84
CA PHE A 544 -7.58 23.16 26.20
C PHE A 544 -6.54 23.64 27.21
N GLN A 545 -6.95 24.54 28.11
CA GLN A 545 -6.16 25.03 29.22
C GLN A 545 -6.93 24.82 30.52
N ASN A 546 -6.31 24.15 31.50
CA ASN A 546 -6.88 23.92 32.82
C ASN A 546 -6.12 24.74 33.88
N GLY A 547 -6.23 26.06 33.80
CA GLY A 547 -5.51 26.96 34.70
C GLY A 547 -3.99 26.80 34.56
N GLU A 548 -3.30 26.50 35.67
CA GLU A 548 -1.83 26.32 35.72
C GLU A 548 -1.36 24.89 35.35
N ASN A 549 -2.27 23.95 35.13
CA ASN A 549 -1.91 22.55 34.82
C ASN A 549 -1.86 22.30 33.31
N GLU A 550 -0.73 21.80 32.80
CA GLU A 550 -0.56 21.28 31.44
C GLU A 550 -1.24 19.90 31.30
N GLU A 551 -2.56 19.85 31.36
CA GLU A 551 -3.36 18.63 31.16
C GLU A 551 -4.18 18.76 29.87
N ASP A 552 -4.19 17.73 29.01
CA ASP A 552 -5.02 17.70 27.80
C ASP A 552 -6.50 17.37 28.12
N LEU A 553 -7.43 17.67 27.20
CA LEU A 553 -8.87 17.50 27.43
C LEU A 553 -9.28 16.04 27.71
N LEU A 554 -8.61 15.06 27.11
CA LEU A 554 -8.92 13.64 27.33
C LEU A 554 -8.48 13.21 28.74
N SER A 555 -7.29 13.63 29.14
CA SER A 555 -6.74 13.43 30.49
C SER A 555 -7.61 14.12 31.56
N TYR A 556 -8.01 15.37 31.29
CA TYR A 556 -8.92 16.12 32.16
C TYR A 556 -10.28 15.44 32.31
N ALA A 557 -10.90 15.05 31.20
CA ALA A 557 -12.18 14.33 31.23
C ALA A 557 -12.06 13.00 31.98
N TRP A 558 -10.94 12.29 31.78
CA TRP A 558 -10.66 11.03 32.46
C TRP A 558 -10.49 11.18 33.98
N ARG A 559 -9.79 12.23 34.43
CA ARG A 559 -9.62 12.53 35.86
C ARG A 559 -10.95 12.88 36.51
N ASN A 560 -11.70 13.81 35.93
CA ASN A 560 -13.00 14.23 36.48
C ASN A 560 -14.01 13.07 36.49
N TRP A 561 -13.99 12.17 35.52
CA TRP A 561 -14.82 10.96 35.57
C TRP A 561 -14.42 10.02 36.71
N ARG A 562 -13.11 9.80 36.94
CA ARG A 562 -12.61 8.91 37.99
C ARG A 562 -12.91 9.44 39.40
N GLU A 563 -12.90 10.76 39.54
CA GLU A 563 -13.15 11.47 40.79
C GLU A 563 -14.64 11.78 41.01
N ASP A 564 -15.53 11.31 40.12
CA ASP A 564 -16.99 11.57 40.13
C ASP A 564 -17.35 13.07 40.11
N THR A 565 -16.55 13.86 39.38
CA THR A 565 -16.69 15.30 39.20
C THR A 565 -17.00 15.69 37.75
N VAL A 566 -17.79 14.86 37.05
CA VAL A 566 -18.11 15.05 35.62
C VAL A 566 -18.78 16.39 35.30
N GLU A 567 -19.43 17.02 36.28
CA GLU A 567 -20.00 18.36 36.16
C GLU A 567 -18.97 19.40 35.69
N ASN A 568 -17.70 19.23 36.06
CA ASN A 568 -16.59 20.09 35.65
C ASN A 568 -16.29 20.02 34.14
N ILE A 569 -16.71 18.95 33.48
CA ILE A 569 -16.53 18.74 32.04
C ILE A 569 -17.62 19.51 31.26
N ILE A 570 -18.80 19.69 31.86
CA ILE A 570 -19.97 20.22 31.17
C ILE A 570 -19.82 21.72 30.93
N ASP A 571 -20.17 22.13 29.72
CA ASP A 571 -20.20 23.52 29.31
C ASP A 571 -21.08 24.37 30.26
N PRO A 572 -20.54 25.43 30.88
CA PRO A 572 -21.31 26.32 31.76
C PRO A 572 -22.51 27.00 31.09
N VAL A 573 -22.56 27.08 29.75
CA VAL A 573 -23.73 27.57 29.03
C VAL A 573 -24.91 26.62 29.20
N LEU A 574 -24.65 25.31 29.29
CA LEU A 574 -25.68 24.31 29.47
C LEU A 574 -26.30 24.35 30.86
N THR A 575 -25.56 24.75 31.89
CA THR A 575 -26.08 24.81 33.28
C THR A 575 -27.02 26.00 33.54
N ARG A 576 -27.13 26.94 32.60
CA ARG A 576 -28.02 28.12 32.72
C ARG A 576 -29.40 27.94 32.10
N SER A 577 -29.55 27.08 31.09
CA SER A 577 -30.87 26.64 30.63
C SER A 577 -31.43 25.64 31.63
N SER A 578 -32.74 25.62 31.85
CA SER A 578 -33.37 24.88 32.95
C SER A 578 -33.11 23.37 32.87
N TRP A 579 -32.14 22.88 33.64
CA TRP A 579 -31.96 21.45 33.92
C TRP A 579 -33.16 20.95 34.72
N ASN A 580 -34.01 20.13 34.13
CA ASN A 580 -34.95 19.35 34.92
C ASN A 580 -34.17 18.26 35.65
N ARG A 581 -34.36 18.14 36.97
CA ARG A 581 -33.65 17.16 37.82
C ARG A 581 -33.86 15.68 37.43
N SER A 582 -34.78 15.39 36.51
CA SER A 582 -34.91 14.07 35.87
C SER A 582 -33.82 13.77 34.82
N ASP A 583 -33.05 14.77 34.40
CA ASP A 583 -32.08 14.70 33.30
C ASP A 583 -30.62 14.52 33.77
N GLU A 584 -30.36 14.51 35.08
CA GLU A 584 -29.02 14.31 35.69
C GLU A 584 -28.33 13.00 35.24
N ILE A 585 -29.11 12.01 34.79
CA ILE A 585 -28.60 10.70 34.33
C ILE A 585 -27.92 10.79 32.95
N HIS A 586 -28.20 11.81 32.14
CA HIS A 586 -27.75 11.86 30.75
C HIS A 586 -26.27 12.26 30.54
N PRO A 587 -25.72 13.31 31.17
CA PRO A 587 -24.32 13.71 31.00
C PRO A 587 -23.33 12.64 31.50
N HIS A 588 -23.67 11.93 32.58
CA HIS A 588 -22.90 10.78 33.08
C HIS A 588 -22.86 9.63 32.07
N LYS A 589 -23.98 9.35 31.37
CA LYS A 589 -24.02 8.33 30.30
C LYS A 589 -23.18 8.74 29.09
N PHE A 590 -23.15 10.02 28.72
CA PHE A 590 -22.37 10.49 27.58
C PHE A 590 -20.88 10.64 27.88
N THR A 591 -20.49 11.06 29.08
CA THR A 591 -19.08 11.00 29.53
C THR A 591 -18.60 9.55 29.62
N MET A 592 -19.46 8.62 30.05
CA MET A 592 -19.19 7.18 30.01
C MET A 592 -19.11 6.64 28.56
N CYS A 593 -19.96 7.11 27.65
CA CYS A 593 -19.91 6.78 26.22
C CYS A 593 -18.60 7.28 25.60
N ALA A 594 -18.27 8.56 25.78
CA ALA A 594 -17.03 9.17 25.35
C ALA A 594 -15.80 8.42 25.89
N ARG A 595 -15.83 7.94 27.14
CA ARG A 595 -14.79 7.07 27.70
C ARG A 595 -14.69 5.72 26.99
N LYS A 596 -15.82 4.98 26.85
CA LYS A 596 -15.83 3.67 26.16
C LYS A 596 -15.32 3.81 24.73
N CYS A 597 -15.69 4.90 24.08
CA CYS A 597 -15.27 5.22 22.73
C CYS A 597 -13.79 5.69 22.65
N GLY A 598 -13.32 6.49 23.62
CA GLY A 598 -11.98 7.09 23.69
C GLY A 598 -10.88 6.25 24.35
N GLY A 599 -11.12 4.97 24.64
CA GLY A 599 -10.13 4.10 25.28
C GLY A 599 -8.85 3.93 24.45
N LEU A 600 -7.69 3.81 25.12
CA LEU A 600 -6.37 3.70 24.46
C LEU A 600 -6.14 2.40 23.68
N THR A 601 -6.95 1.36 23.91
CA THR A 601 -6.84 0.05 23.24
C THR A 601 -8.14 -0.34 22.53
N GLN A 602 -8.03 -0.95 21.35
CA GLN A 602 -9.15 -1.37 20.49
C GLN A 602 -10.09 -2.38 21.17
N THR A 603 -9.55 -3.19 22.09
CA THR A 603 -10.29 -4.19 22.89
C THR A 603 -11.24 -3.58 23.91
N ASN A 604 -10.96 -2.36 24.39
CA ASN A 604 -11.79 -1.67 25.37
C ASN A 604 -12.91 -0.81 24.73
N ARG A 605 -12.91 -0.69 23.40
CA ARG A 605 -13.94 0.07 22.66
C ARG A 605 -15.10 -0.85 22.29
N GLY A 606 -16.18 -0.85 23.07
CA GLY A 606 -17.35 -1.69 22.82
C GLY A 606 -18.30 -1.11 21.77
N PHE A 607 -18.96 -1.98 20.99
CA PHE A 607 -20.07 -1.64 20.07
C PHE A 607 -21.28 -0.98 20.77
N SER A 608 -21.33 -1.04 22.10
CA SER A 608 -22.33 -0.40 22.97
C SER A 608 -22.37 1.14 22.89
N CYS A 609 -21.42 1.81 22.23
CA CYS A 609 -21.44 3.28 22.04
C CYS A 609 -22.45 3.74 20.96
N ILE A 610 -22.69 2.94 19.91
CA ILE A 610 -23.50 3.35 18.73
C ILE A 610 -25.00 3.05 18.93
N HIS A 611 -25.31 2.12 19.84
CA HIS A 611 -26.67 1.63 20.10
C HIS A 611 -27.28 2.16 21.42
N ALA A 612 -26.57 3.02 22.17
CA ALA A 612 -26.99 3.52 23.49
C ALA A 612 -27.66 4.89 23.42
#